data_AF-A0A1W9SGF6-F1
#
_entry.id   AF-A0A1W9SGF6-F1
#
_cell.length_a   1.000
_cell.length_b   1.000
_cell.length_c   1.000
_cell.angle_alpha   90.00
_cell.angle_beta   90.00
_cell.angle_gamma   90.00
#
_symmetry.space_group_name_H-M   'P 1'
#
loop_
_entity.id
_entity.type
_entity.pdbx_description
1 polymer ?
#
loop_
_entity_poly.entity_id
_entity_poly.type
_entity_poly.pdbx_seq_one_letter_code
_entity_poly.pdbx_strand_id
1 'polypeptide(L)'
;MCRMVFAIGEFNTESVIRDMILMAADQNERHEENANTVFKHADGWGITYFANQQLKTFRSVKPVFDDPQIEKYKNLDTPFLIVHARYGTKGEVNLSNVHPFEYKFEKQPYVFFHNGTVRDNLQFDGQYLPRGDTDSERFFYYLLSGCNGKVDEVHIRKKLENLKDYSGANFILTNGDQTFITNWYSLNPRYYTMKILKQKNSLIISSEILPHLKNKSWEKLNNRNITYIKSSNYFTC
;
A
#
# COMPACT_ATOMS: atom_id res chain seq x y z
N MET A 1 -3.65 1.02 12.11
CA MET A 1 -4.04 1.00 10.68
C MET A 1 -3.13 1.95 9.91
N CYS A 2 -2.83 1.73 8.64
CA CYS A 2 -1.64 2.30 7.98
C CYS A 2 -1.95 3.50 7.07
N ARG A 3 -0.89 4.15 6.55
CA ARG A 3 -0.95 5.08 5.42
C ARG A 3 -0.17 4.55 4.24
N MET A 4 -0.70 4.77 3.03
CA MET A 4 -0.13 4.27 1.79
C MET A 4 -0.21 5.32 0.69
N VAL A 5 0.85 5.40 -0.11
CA VAL A 5 0.90 6.14 -1.38
C VAL A 5 1.41 5.21 -2.47
N PHE A 6 0.73 5.23 -3.61
CA PHE A 6 1.20 4.70 -4.88
C PHE A 6 1.34 5.86 -5.86
N ALA A 7 2.46 5.93 -6.58
CA ALA A 7 2.69 6.89 -7.65
C ALA A 7 3.33 6.18 -8.85
N ILE A 8 2.87 6.49 -10.06
CA ILE A 8 3.42 5.96 -11.31
C ILE A 8 3.45 7.05 -12.40
N GLY A 9 4.44 7.00 -13.29
CA GLY A 9 4.65 7.97 -14.37
C GLY A 9 5.49 9.17 -13.93
N GLU A 10 5.18 10.36 -14.46
CA GLU A 10 5.87 11.61 -14.12
C GLU A 10 5.36 12.22 -12.80
N PHE A 11 6.09 11.99 -11.71
CA PHE A 11 5.81 12.60 -10.40
C PHE A 11 7.09 13.09 -9.71
N ASN A 12 6.94 14.01 -8.76
CA ASN A 12 8.05 14.49 -7.93
C ASN A 12 8.16 13.63 -6.67
N THR A 13 9.20 12.79 -6.60
CA THR A 13 9.43 11.88 -5.48
C THR A 13 9.57 12.62 -4.14
N GLU A 14 10.26 13.76 -4.11
CA GLU A 14 10.49 14.51 -2.87
C GLU A 14 9.17 14.96 -2.24
N SER A 15 8.28 15.53 -3.03
CA SER A 15 6.92 15.92 -2.62
C SER A 15 6.16 14.73 -2.04
N VAL A 16 6.18 13.58 -2.74
CA VAL A 16 5.48 12.36 -2.27
C VAL A 16 6.04 11.88 -0.93
N ILE A 17 7.36 11.85 -0.77
CA ILE A 17 8.01 11.41 0.47
C ILE A 17 7.74 12.39 1.62
N ARG A 18 7.82 13.71 1.37
CA ARG A 18 7.51 14.73 2.39
C ARG A 18 6.06 14.64 2.84
N ASP A 19 5.14 14.45 1.90
CA ASP A 19 3.72 14.30 2.22
C ASP A 19 3.43 13.00 2.97
N MET A 20 4.14 11.94 2.64
CA MET A 20 4.08 10.69 3.39
C MET A 20 4.54 10.85 4.85
N ILE A 21 5.59 11.63 5.09
CA ILE A 21 6.07 11.97 6.44
C ILE A 21 4.98 12.73 7.21
N LEU A 22 4.33 13.72 6.60
CA LEU A 22 3.25 14.49 7.22
C LEU A 22 2.04 13.63 7.56
N MET A 23 1.62 12.75 6.64
CA MET A 23 0.53 11.79 6.90
C MET A 23 0.87 10.85 8.05
N ALA A 24 2.08 10.28 8.04
CA ALA A 24 2.51 9.36 9.10
C ALA A 24 2.64 10.03 10.46
N ALA A 25 2.97 11.32 10.50
CA ALA A 25 3.10 12.12 11.72
C ALA A 25 1.77 12.67 12.26
N ASP A 26 0.63 12.33 11.64
CA ASP A 26 -0.70 12.84 11.96
C ASP A 26 -0.83 14.37 11.78
N GLN A 27 -0.24 14.89 10.70
CA GLN A 27 -0.15 16.34 10.40
C GLN A 27 -0.83 16.73 9.08
N ASN A 28 -1.75 15.90 8.57
CA ASN A 28 -2.42 16.13 7.30
C ASN A 28 -3.96 16.08 7.41
N GLU A 29 -4.64 15.00 7.00
CA GLU A 29 -6.10 14.94 7.05
C GLU A 29 -6.65 14.49 8.41
N ARG A 30 -7.89 14.90 8.71
CA ARG A 30 -8.64 14.45 9.89
C ARG A 30 -9.67 13.40 9.52
N HIS A 31 -9.77 12.36 10.34
CA HIS A 31 -10.64 11.20 10.17
C HIS A 31 -11.10 10.66 11.52
N GLU A 32 -11.75 9.50 11.53
CA GLU A 32 -12.32 8.90 12.74
C GLU A 32 -11.26 8.64 13.83
N GLU A 33 -10.15 7.98 13.48
CA GLU A 33 -9.12 7.56 14.46
C GLU A 33 -8.33 8.71 15.09
N ASN A 34 -8.23 9.87 14.43
CA ASN A 34 -7.48 11.00 14.94
C ASN A 34 -8.39 12.12 15.45
N ALA A 35 -9.73 12.05 15.32
CA ALA A 35 -10.64 13.17 15.59
C ALA A 35 -10.35 13.94 16.88
N ASN A 36 -10.07 13.23 17.98
CA ASN A 36 -9.83 13.80 19.31
C ASN A 36 -8.48 13.36 19.93
N THR A 37 -7.59 12.76 19.15
CA THR A 37 -6.31 12.26 19.64
C THR A 37 -5.24 12.36 18.56
N VAL A 38 -3.97 12.26 18.95
CA VAL A 38 -2.87 12.10 18.00
C VAL A 38 -2.80 10.64 17.57
N PHE A 39 -2.72 10.38 16.26
CA PHE A 39 -2.72 9.04 15.67
C PHE A 39 -1.52 8.82 14.73
N LYS A 40 -0.31 8.83 15.29
CA LYS A 40 0.94 8.67 14.52
C LYS A 40 1.18 7.22 14.10
N HIS A 41 1.60 7.02 12.85
CA HIS A 41 1.99 5.74 12.27
C HIS A 41 3.47 5.45 12.55
N ALA A 42 3.77 5.00 13.77
CA ALA A 42 5.13 4.91 14.31
C ALA A 42 5.76 3.51 14.27
N ASP A 43 5.05 2.50 13.77
CA ASP A 43 5.41 1.08 13.96
C ASP A 43 6.16 0.46 12.77
N GLY A 44 6.90 1.29 12.05
CA GLY A 44 7.67 0.92 10.87
C GLY A 44 7.20 1.58 9.58
N TRP A 45 8.04 1.49 8.54
CA TRP A 45 7.72 1.94 7.20
C TRP A 45 8.41 1.08 6.14
N GLY A 46 7.89 1.13 4.93
CA GLY A 46 8.52 0.50 3.79
C GLY A 46 8.24 1.24 2.50
N ILE A 47 9.09 0.96 1.52
CA ILE A 47 9.09 1.59 0.22
C ILE A 47 9.41 0.53 -0.83
N THR A 48 8.68 0.59 -1.95
CA THR A 48 8.96 -0.17 -3.16
C THR A 48 9.07 0.79 -4.32
N TYR A 49 10.13 0.71 -5.10
CA TYR A 49 10.34 1.56 -6.27
C TYR A 49 10.91 0.74 -7.42
N PHE A 50 10.80 1.27 -8.64
CA PHE A 50 11.35 0.62 -9.82
C PHE A 50 12.73 1.18 -10.15
N ALA A 51 13.74 0.32 -10.19
CA ALA A 51 15.11 0.68 -10.55
C ALA A 51 15.81 -0.49 -11.23
N ASN A 52 16.59 -0.21 -12.28
CA ASN A 52 17.29 -1.23 -13.07
C ASN A 52 16.36 -2.35 -13.56
N GLN A 53 15.19 -1.97 -14.09
CA GLN A 53 14.16 -2.89 -14.62
C GLN A 53 13.61 -3.88 -13.59
N GLN A 54 13.72 -3.57 -12.30
CA GLN A 54 13.28 -4.44 -11.21
C GLN A 54 12.63 -3.64 -10.09
N LEU A 55 11.74 -4.28 -9.35
CA LEU A 55 11.28 -3.75 -8.06
C LEU A 55 12.41 -3.86 -7.03
N LYS A 56 12.65 -2.76 -6.32
CA LYS A 56 13.54 -2.68 -5.15
C LYS A 56 12.70 -2.32 -3.94
N THR A 57 12.98 -2.98 -2.82
CA THR A 57 12.24 -2.78 -1.57
C THR A 57 13.18 -2.39 -0.44
N PHE A 58 12.69 -1.54 0.46
CA PHE A 58 13.33 -1.25 1.75
C PHE A 58 12.27 -1.25 2.84
N ARG A 59 12.67 -1.68 4.03
CA ARG A 59 11.82 -1.77 5.22
C ARG A 59 12.59 -1.33 6.45
N SER A 60 11.90 -0.65 7.36
CA SER A 60 12.44 -0.25 8.65
C SER A 60 11.39 -0.39 9.73
N VAL A 61 11.84 -0.75 10.93
CA VAL A 61 11.01 -0.79 12.14
C VAL A 61 10.87 0.60 12.79
N LYS A 62 11.66 1.59 12.36
CA LYS A 62 11.56 2.96 12.85
C LYS A 62 10.33 3.66 12.23
N PRO A 63 9.80 4.73 12.84
CA PRO A 63 8.83 5.59 12.17
C PRO A 63 9.44 6.26 10.94
N VAL A 64 8.66 6.44 9.86
CA VAL A 64 9.16 7.14 8.65
C VAL A 64 9.61 8.58 8.93
N PHE A 65 8.98 9.25 9.90
CA PHE A 65 9.28 10.63 10.28
C PHE A 65 10.51 10.78 11.19
N ASP A 66 11.03 9.68 11.75
CA ASP A 66 12.21 9.67 12.63
C ASP A 66 13.39 8.84 12.04
N ASP A 67 13.21 8.25 10.86
CA ASP A 67 14.22 7.40 10.24
C ASP A 67 15.05 8.16 9.19
N PRO A 68 16.34 8.44 9.43
CA PRO A 68 17.18 9.16 8.47
C PRO A 68 17.38 8.40 7.15
N GLN A 69 17.06 7.10 7.08
CA GLN A 69 17.08 6.36 5.82
C GLN A 69 16.12 6.96 4.79
N ILE A 70 15.02 7.62 5.21
CA ILE A 70 14.02 8.20 4.30
C ILE A 70 14.62 9.25 3.35
N GLU A 71 15.68 9.95 3.79
CA GLU A 71 16.35 10.99 3.01
C GLU A 71 16.92 10.46 1.69
N LYS A 72 17.38 9.21 1.68
CA LYS A 72 17.92 8.55 0.48
C LYS A 72 16.88 8.42 -0.63
N TYR A 73 15.60 8.46 -0.27
CA TYR A 73 14.51 8.18 -1.18
C TYR A 73 13.84 9.43 -1.74
N LYS A 74 14.14 10.63 -1.22
CA LYS A 74 13.51 11.89 -1.68
C LYS A 74 13.84 12.25 -3.13
N ASN A 75 15.05 11.93 -3.57
CA ASN A 75 15.53 12.27 -4.91
C ASN A 75 15.69 11.02 -5.81
N LEU A 76 14.89 9.97 -5.58
CA LEU A 76 14.89 8.84 -6.50
C LEU A 76 14.34 9.26 -7.86
N ASP A 77 15.13 8.98 -8.89
CA ASP A 77 14.67 8.91 -10.26
C ASP A 77 13.99 7.55 -10.48
N THR A 78 12.66 7.54 -10.43
CA THR A 78 11.87 6.34 -10.60
C THR A 78 10.48 6.67 -11.17
N PRO A 79 9.98 5.88 -12.14
CA PRO A 79 8.63 6.06 -12.67
C PRO A 79 7.57 5.34 -11.84
N PHE A 80 7.94 4.71 -10.72
CA PHE A 80 7.05 3.89 -9.89
C PHE A 80 7.49 3.94 -8.43
N LEU A 81 6.56 4.25 -7.54
CA LEU A 81 6.81 4.36 -6.12
C LEU A 81 5.60 3.88 -5.32
N ILE A 82 5.85 3.06 -4.32
CA ILE A 82 4.91 2.76 -3.24
C ILE A 82 5.59 3.08 -1.93
N VAL A 83 4.92 3.81 -1.04
CA VAL A 83 5.40 4.07 0.32
C VAL A 83 4.30 3.75 1.32
N HIS A 84 4.68 3.13 2.43
CA HIS A 84 3.78 2.67 3.48
C HIS A 84 4.33 3.02 4.86
N ALA A 85 3.47 3.54 5.75
CA ALA A 85 3.76 3.76 7.16
C ALA A 85 2.80 2.92 7.98
N ARG A 86 3.37 2.12 8.86
CA ARG A 86 2.67 1.14 9.68
C ARG A 86 2.19 1.77 10.98
N TYR A 87 0.97 1.42 11.34
CA TYR A 87 0.49 1.46 12.71
C TYR A 87 -0.02 0.06 13.02
N GLY A 88 0.73 -0.66 13.86
CA GLY A 88 0.47 -2.03 14.23
C GLY A 88 -0.61 -2.13 15.29
N THR A 89 -1.80 -2.60 14.91
CA THR A 89 -2.83 -3.03 15.88
C THR A 89 -2.63 -4.47 16.33
N LYS A 90 -1.86 -5.24 15.55
CA LYS A 90 -1.49 -6.64 15.79
C LYS A 90 -0.03 -6.85 15.40
N GLY A 91 0.62 -7.74 16.15
CA GLY A 91 1.99 -8.15 15.93
C GLY A 91 3.03 -7.17 16.46
N GLU A 92 4.13 -7.72 16.99
CA GLU A 92 5.23 -6.92 17.53
C GLU A 92 5.86 -6.01 16.46
N VAL A 93 6.56 -4.96 16.89
CA VAL A 93 7.33 -4.09 16.00
C VAL A 93 8.62 -4.81 15.62
N ASN A 94 8.55 -5.60 14.55
CA ASN A 94 9.68 -6.32 13.98
C ASN A 94 9.63 -6.29 12.45
N LEU A 95 10.75 -6.62 11.81
CA LEU A 95 10.88 -6.49 10.35
C LEU A 95 9.94 -7.45 9.59
N SER A 96 9.62 -8.62 10.15
CA SER A 96 8.66 -9.57 9.57
C SER A 96 7.23 -9.02 9.52
N ASN A 97 6.91 -8.00 10.31
CA ASN A 97 5.59 -7.40 10.38
C ASN A 97 5.47 -6.06 9.62
N VAL A 98 6.58 -5.60 9.02
CA VAL A 98 6.64 -4.35 8.25
C VAL A 98 6.44 -4.64 6.77
N HIS A 99 5.54 -3.88 6.15
CA HIS A 99 5.29 -3.96 4.71
C HIS A 99 6.48 -3.41 3.91
N PRO A 100 6.69 -3.87 2.66
CA PRO A 100 5.88 -4.86 1.96
C PRO A 100 6.09 -6.31 2.41
N PHE A 101 5.09 -7.14 2.13
CA PHE A 101 5.24 -8.59 2.06
C PHE A 101 5.57 -9.00 0.63
N GLU A 102 6.43 -10.01 0.49
CA GLU A 102 6.96 -10.42 -0.82
C GLU A 102 6.84 -11.94 -1.00
N TYR A 103 6.43 -12.36 -2.19
CA TYR A 103 6.43 -13.77 -2.61
C TYR A 103 6.80 -13.86 -4.08
N LYS A 104 7.63 -14.83 -4.45
CA LYS A 104 8.09 -15.00 -5.83
C LYS A 104 7.59 -16.32 -6.39
N PHE A 105 6.71 -16.24 -7.39
CA PHE A 105 6.52 -17.38 -8.31
C PHE A 105 7.74 -17.48 -9.22
N GLU A 106 7.92 -18.62 -9.91
CA GLU A 106 9.14 -18.95 -10.67
C GLU A 106 9.74 -17.79 -11.48
N LYS A 107 8.92 -16.89 -12.06
CA LYS A 107 9.37 -15.78 -12.90
C LYS A 107 9.02 -14.37 -12.42
N GLN A 108 8.13 -14.20 -11.44
CA GLN A 108 7.61 -12.86 -11.08
C GLN A 108 7.49 -12.68 -9.57
N PRO A 109 8.09 -11.61 -8.99
CA PRO A 109 7.84 -11.24 -7.61
C PRO A 109 6.45 -10.60 -7.50
N TYR A 110 5.75 -10.88 -6.41
CA TYR A 110 4.59 -10.12 -5.95
C TYR A 110 4.98 -9.39 -4.67
N VAL A 111 4.64 -8.11 -4.63
CA VAL A 111 4.87 -7.19 -3.52
C VAL A 111 3.52 -6.68 -3.05
N PHE A 112 3.29 -6.73 -1.73
CA PHE A 112 1.99 -6.47 -1.13
C PHE A 112 2.06 -5.47 0.03
N PHE A 113 1.20 -4.46 -0.04
CA PHE A 113 0.98 -3.45 1.00
C PHE A 113 -0.49 -3.50 1.44
N HIS A 114 -0.76 -3.42 2.74
CA HIS A 114 -2.12 -3.46 3.27
C HIS A 114 -2.36 -2.34 4.29
N ASN A 115 -3.56 -1.75 4.19
CA ASN A 115 -4.13 -0.85 5.16
C ASN A 115 -5.52 -1.38 5.58
N GLY A 116 -5.56 -1.96 6.76
CA GLY A 116 -6.78 -2.45 7.37
C GLY A 116 -6.50 -3.55 8.37
N THR A 117 -7.55 -4.31 8.68
CA THR A 117 -7.44 -5.49 9.52
C THR A 117 -8.44 -6.51 8.99
N VAL A 118 -7.96 -7.70 8.67
CA VAL A 118 -8.79 -8.86 8.30
C VAL A 118 -8.74 -9.84 9.47
N ARG A 119 -9.90 -10.16 10.05
CA ARG A 119 -10.01 -11.01 11.24
C ARG A 119 -10.50 -12.42 10.92
N ASP A 120 -10.95 -12.63 9.68
CA ASP A 120 -11.30 -13.95 9.18
C ASP A 120 -10.15 -14.94 9.32
N ASN A 121 -10.50 -16.20 9.59
CA ASN A 121 -9.54 -17.30 9.53
C ASN A 121 -9.30 -17.70 8.06
N LEU A 122 -8.44 -16.93 7.39
CA LEU A 122 -8.13 -17.11 5.97
C LEU A 122 -7.39 -18.42 5.71
N GLN A 123 -7.92 -19.21 4.77
CA GLN A 123 -7.32 -20.45 4.28
C GLN A 123 -6.48 -20.17 3.03
N PHE A 124 -5.25 -20.66 2.99
CA PHE A 124 -4.33 -20.51 1.85
C PHE A 124 -3.53 -21.79 1.63
N ASP A 125 -2.91 -21.90 0.45
CA ASP A 125 -2.20 -23.11 0.02
C ASP A 125 -1.03 -23.40 0.98
N GLY A 126 -0.82 -24.69 1.31
CA GLY A 126 0.14 -25.10 2.35
C GLY A 126 1.62 -24.78 2.07
N GLN A 127 1.95 -24.35 0.85
CA GLN A 127 3.30 -23.89 0.49
C GLN A 127 3.64 -22.52 1.11
N TYR A 128 2.64 -21.74 1.51
CA TYR A 128 2.85 -20.42 2.08
C TYR A 128 3.07 -20.52 3.59
N LEU A 129 4.23 -20.05 4.05
CA LEU A 129 4.65 -20.09 5.45
C LEU A 129 4.83 -18.67 5.97
N PRO A 130 3.83 -18.08 6.65
CA PRO A 130 3.95 -16.78 7.29
C PRO A 130 5.17 -16.72 8.21
N ARG A 131 5.93 -15.63 8.10
CA ARG A 131 7.10 -15.39 8.94
C ARG A 131 6.78 -14.46 10.11
N GLY A 132 5.87 -13.52 9.88
CA GLY A 132 5.33 -12.62 10.89
C GLY A 132 4.05 -13.17 11.52
N ASP A 133 3.45 -12.34 12.36
CA ASP A 133 2.22 -12.64 13.12
C ASP A 133 1.07 -11.68 12.76
N THR A 134 1.24 -10.85 11.73
CA THR A 134 0.20 -9.94 11.23
C THR A 134 -0.87 -10.65 10.42
N ASP A 135 -2.09 -10.12 10.47
CA ASP A 135 -3.15 -10.53 9.55
C ASP A 135 -2.85 -10.15 8.10
N SER A 136 -2.08 -9.07 7.86
CA SER A 136 -1.66 -8.64 6.53
C SER A 136 -0.89 -9.73 5.75
N GLU A 137 0.05 -10.43 6.38
CA GLU A 137 0.81 -11.49 5.69
C GLU A 137 -0.08 -12.68 5.32
N ARG A 138 -0.98 -13.06 6.24
CA ARG A 138 -1.96 -14.12 5.98
C ARG A 138 -2.93 -13.70 4.87
N PHE A 139 -3.33 -12.43 4.84
CA PHE A 139 -4.18 -11.89 3.78
C PHE A 139 -3.47 -11.87 2.43
N PHE A 140 -2.18 -11.58 2.40
CA PHE A 140 -1.38 -11.70 1.19
C PHE A 140 -1.41 -13.13 0.62
N TYR A 141 -1.13 -14.13 1.44
CA TYR A 141 -1.16 -15.53 0.98
C TYR A 141 -2.55 -16.04 0.62
N TYR A 142 -3.59 -15.55 1.31
CA TYR A 142 -4.97 -15.79 0.89
C TYR A 142 -5.24 -15.30 -0.53
N LEU A 143 -4.73 -14.13 -0.89
CA LEU A 143 -4.87 -13.56 -2.24
C LEU A 143 -4.07 -14.35 -3.28
N LEU A 144 -2.87 -14.84 -2.93
CA LEU A 144 -2.05 -15.66 -3.85
C LEU A 144 -2.54 -17.11 -4.00
N SER A 145 -3.29 -17.61 -3.01
CA SER A 145 -3.79 -18.99 -3.03
C SER A 145 -4.81 -19.22 -4.14
N GLY A 146 -4.55 -20.25 -4.94
CA GLY A 146 -5.38 -20.65 -6.08
C GLY A 146 -5.23 -19.81 -7.35
N CYS A 147 -4.25 -18.89 -7.45
CA CYS A 147 -4.07 -18.05 -8.64
C CYS A 147 -3.19 -18.68 -9.75
N ASN A 148 -2.76 -19.94 -9.64
CA ASN A 148 -1.90 -20.63 -10.63
C ASN A 148 -0.73 -19.78 -11.16
N GLY A 149 -0.10 -18.99 -10.28
CA GLY A 149 1.04 -18.13 -10.62
C GLY A 149 0.70 -16.80 -11.30
N LYS A 150 -0.59 -16.49 -11.54
CA LYS A 150 -1.04 -15.20 -12.08
C LYS A 150 -2.30 -14.70 -11.38
N VAL A 151 -2.17 -13.58 -10.68
CA VAL A 151 -3.30 -12.90 -10.06
C VAL A 151 -4.01 -11.99 -11.08
N ASP A 152 -5.34 -12.04 -11.14
CA ASP A 152 -6.18 -11.15 -11.93
C ASP A 152 -7.29 -10.50 -11.08
N GLU A 153 -8.02 -9.55 -11.68
CA GLU A 153 -9.09 -8.82 -11.00
C GLU A 153 -10.24 -9.73 -10.57
N VAL A 154 -10.62 -10.72 -11.38
CA VAL A 154 -11.74 -11.62 -11.09
C VAL A 154 -11.42 -12.46 -9.85
N HIS A 155 -10.20 -12.97 -9.77
CA HIS A 155 -9.70 -13.69 -8.61
C HIS A 155 -9.68 -12.83 -7.35
N ILE A 156 -9.12 -11.60 -7.44
CA ILE A 156 -9.09 -10.65 -6.33
C ILE A 156 -10.50 -10.34 -5.84
N ARG A 157 -11.42 -10.03 -6.76
CA ARG A 157 -12.80 -9.68 -6.44
C ARG A 157 -13.49 -10.82 -5.69
N LYS A 158 -13.36 -12.05 -6.19
CA LYS A 158 -13.90 -13.24 -5.53
C LYS A 158 -13.35 -13.41 -4.11
N LYS A 159 -12.05 -13.18 -3.91
CA LYS A 159 -11.41 -13.25 -2.58
C LYS A 159 -11.95 -12.17 -1.64
N LEU A 160 -12.08 -10.94 -2.10
CA LEU A 160 -12.61 -9.81 -1.32
C LEU A 160 -14.09 -9.97 -0.94
N GLU A 161 -14.91 -10.48 -1.86
CA GLU A 161 -16.34 -10.72 -1.63
C GLU A 161 -16.61 -11.82 -0.59
N ASN A 162 -15.65 -12.73 -0.39
CA ASN A 162 -15.73 -13.78 0.61
C ASN A 162 -15.33 -13.32 2.02
N LEU A 163 -14.77 -12.11 2.17
CA LEU A 163 -14.43 -11.56 3.47
C LEU A 163 -15.70 -11.22 4.27
N LYS A 164 -15.72 -11.61 5.54
CA LYS A 164 -16.86 -11.42 6.45
C LYS A 164 -16.52 -10.48 7.59
N ASP A 165 -15.38 -10.68 8.25
CA ASP A 165 -14.92 -9.84 9.35
C ASP A 165 -13.60 -9.14 8.99
N TYR A 166 -13.73 -7.87 8.65
CA TYR A 166 -12.63 -6.97 8.35
C TYR A 166 -13.04 -5.54 8.68
N SER A 167 -12.08 -4.65 8.93
CA SER A 167 -12.31 -3.19 8.98
C SER A 167 -12.00 -2.53 7.64
N GLY A 168 -10.91 -2.96 7.02
CA GLY A 168 -10.42 -2.52 5.73
C GLY A 168 -9.64 -3.66 5.08
N ALA A 169 -9.71 -3.71 3.76
CA ALA A 169 -8.99 -4.59 2.87
C ALA A 169 -8.40 -3.77 1.71
N ASN A 170 -7.98 -2.53 2.01
CA ASN A 170 -7.26 -1.68 1.08
C ASN A 170 -5.85 -2.23 0.93
N PHE A 171 -5.45 -2.59 -0.28
CA PHE A 171 -4.13 -3.07 -0.54
C PHE A 171 -3.59 -2.56 -1.87
N ILE A 172 -2.27 -2.63 -2.01
CA ILE A 172 -1.55 -2.51 -3.28
C ILE A 172 -0.83 -3.84 -3.49
N LEU A 173 -1.17 -4.54 -4.57
CA LEU A 173 -0.53 -5.80 -4.99
C LEU A 173 0.08 -5.58 -6.37
N THR A 174 1.40 -5.73 -6.48
CA THR A 174 2.11 -5.47 -7.74
C THR A 174 3.14 -6.55 -8.03
N ASN A 175 3.34 -6.84 -9.32
CA ASN A 175 4.51 -7.58 -9.81
C ASN A 175 5.49 -6.68 -10.60
N GLY A 176 5.29 -5.36 -10.55
CA GLY A 176 6.08 -4.36 -11.26
C GLY A 176 5.53 -3.99 -12.64
N ASP A 177 4.76 -4.88 -13.26
CA ASP A 177 4.10 -4.67 -14.56
C ASP A 177 2.58 -4.49 -14.40
N GLN A 178 1.97 -5.29 -13.53
CA GLN A 178 0.55 -5.24 -13.18
C GLN A 178 0.43 -4.83 -11.72
N THR A 179 -0.42 -3.85 -11.44
CA THR A 179 -0.73 -3.39 -10.09
C THR A 179 -2.23 -3.35 -9.87
N PHE A 180 -2.67 -3.96 -8.77
CA PHE A 180 -4.05 -3.89 -8.28
C PHE A 180 -4.08 -3.05 -7.00
N ILE A 181 -4.96 -2.06 -6.96
CA ILE A 181 -5.15 -1.18 -5.81
C ILE A 181 -6.61 -1.20 -5.41
N THR A 182 -6.91 -1.48 -4.14
CA THR A 182 -8.29 -1.63 -3.66
C THR A 182 -8.70 -0.50 -2.73
N ASN A 183 -9.97 -0.13 -2.82
CA ASN A 183 -10.66 0.69 -1.83
C ASN A 183 -11.86 -0.11 -1.34
N TRP A 184 -11.65 -0.87 -0.27
CA TRP A 184 -12.55 -1.90 0.24
C TRP A 184 -12.56 -1.85 1.77
N TYR A 185 -13.67 -1.40 2.37
CA TYR A 185 -13.78 -1.25 3.83
C TYR A 185 -15.21 -1.47 4.32
N SER A 186 -15.35 -1.73 5.61
CA SER A 186 -16.63 -1.94 6.30
C SER A 186 -16.96 -0.85 7.33
N LEU A 187 -15.95 -0.13 7.80
CA LEU A 187 -16.04 0.92 8.82
C LEU A 187 -15.07 2.06 8.53
N ASN A 188 -15.17 3.17 9.27
CA ASN A 188 -14.30 4.36 9.20
C ASN A 188 -14.07 4.89 7.76
N PRO A 189 -15.13 5.34 7.06
CA PRO A 189 -15.03 5.75 5.66
C PRO A 189 -14.05 6.91 5.44
N ARG A 190 -13.90 7.88 6.36
CA ARG A 190 -12.92 8.97 6.15
C ARG A 190 -11.50 8.46 6.24
N TYR A 191 -11.23 7.53 7.16
CA TYR A 191 -9.94 6.89 7.32
C TYR A 191 -9.51 6.05 6.11
N TYR A 192 -10.44 5.26 5.57
CA TYR A 192 -10.12 4.25 4.55
C TYR A 192 -10.31 4.72 3.11
N THR A 193 -11.07 5.77 2.85
CA THR A 193 -11.28 6.20 1.46
C THR A 193 -9.97 6.68 0.84
N MET A 194 -9.42 5.86 -0.05
CA MET A 194 -8.29 6.20 -0.91
C MET A 194 -8.72 7.28 -1.91
N LYS A 195 -7.83 8.23 -2.19
CA LYS A 195 -8.03 9.26 -3.22
C LYS A 195 -7.12 8.99 -4.40
N ILE A 196 -7.60 9.30 -5.60
CA ILE A 196 -6.89 9.17 -6.86
C ILE A 196 -6.69 10.55 -7.49
N LEU A 197 -5.49 10.78 -8.01
CA LEU A 197 -5.13 11.93 -8.82
C LEU A 197 -4.62 11.42 -10.16
N LYS A 198 -5.37 11.69 -11.23
CA LYS A 198 -4.96 11.38 -12.60
C LYS A 198 -4.42 12.64 -13.27
N GLN A 199 -3.27 12.53 -13.89
CA GLN A 199 -2.66 13.57 -14.71
C GLN A 199 -2.33 12.99 -16.08
N LYS A 200 -1.87 13.84 -17.01
CA LYS A 200 -1.58 13.44 -18.38
C LYS A 200 -0.63 12.23 -18.47
N ASN A 201 0.47 12.27 -17.70
CA ASN A 201 1.55 11.28 -17.73
C ASN A 201 1.79 10.62 -16.37
N SER A 202 0.88 10.77 -15.41
CA SER A 202 1.04 10.17 -14.08
C SER A 202 -0.27 9.87 -13.38
N LEU A 203 -0.18 8.96 -12.42
CA LEU A 203 -1.29 8.57 -11.57
C LEU A 203 -0.78 8.37 -10.15
N ILE A 204 -1.50 8.98 -9.19
CA ILE A 204 -1.21 8.84 -7.76
C ILE A 204 -2.48 8.34 -7.07
N ILE A 205 -2.35 7.30 -6.24
CA ILE A 205 -3.41 6.83 -5.34
C ILE A 205 -2.87 6.87 -3.92
N SER A 206 -3.56 7.58 -3.02
CA SER A 206 -3.07 7.85 -1.67
C SER A 206 -4.18 7.69 -0.63
N SER A 207 -3.81 7.35 0.60
CA SER A 207 -4.75 7.33 1.73
C SER A 207 -5.30 8.73 2.05
N GLU A 208 -4.52 9.78 1.81
CA GLU A 208 -4.91 11.18 2.01
C GLU A 208 -4.47 12.04 0.82
N ILE A 209 -5.12 13.19 0.64
CA ILE A 209 -4.68 14.19 -0.34
C ILE A 209 -3.28 14.64 0.08
N LEU A 210 -2.34 14.56 -0.86
CA LEU A 210 -0.95 14.96 -0.64
C LEU A 210 -0.85 16.50 -0.57
N PRO A 211 -0.37 17.11 0.53
CA PRO A 211 -0.28 18.56 0.69
C PRO A 211 0.35 19.33 -0.48
N HIS A 212 1.46 18.85 -1.07
CA HIS A 212 2.11 19.51 -2.21
C HIS A 212 1.24 19.49 -3.47
N LEU A 213 0.27 18.57 -3.55
CA LEU A 213 -0.65 18.39 -4.67
C LEU A 213 -2.10 18.70 -4.31
N LYS A 214 -2.35 19.38 -3.18
CA LYS A 214 -3.71 19.63 -2.66
C LYS A 214 -4.62 20.42 -3.60
N ASN A 215 -4.02 21.29 -4.44
CA ASN A 215 -4.76 22.14 -5.39
C ASN A 215 -5.08 21.42 -6.71
N LYS A 216 -4.74 20.14 -6.85
CA LYS A 216 -5.06 19.33 -8.03
C LYS A 216 -6.43 18.66 -7.86
N SER A 217 -6.99 18.18 -8.97
CA SER A 217 -8.30 17.51 -9.00
C SER A 217 -8.22 16.08 -8.47
N TRP A 218 -8.29 15.93 -7.15
CA TRP A 218 -8.38 14.62 -6.49
C TRP A 218 -9.82 14.10 -6.51
N GLU A 219 -9.98 12.81 -6.77
CA GLU A 219 -11.24 12.10 -6.68
C GLU A 219 -11.18 11.06 -5.55
N LYS A 220 -12.29 10.83 -4.86
CA LYS A 220 -12.40 9.74 -3.90
C LYS A 220 -12.74 8.45 -4.64
N LEU A 221 -12.04 7.36 -4.34
CA LEU A 221 -12.43 6.05 -4.85
C LEU A 221 -13.69 5.57 -4.13
N ASN A 222 -14.63 4.99 -4.88
CA ASN A 222 -15.81 4.37 -4.31
C ASN A 222 -15.42 3.16 -3.46
N ASN A 223 -16.20 2.85 -2.42
CA ASN A 223 -16.03 1.60 -1.68
C ASN A 223 -16.30 0.41 -2.62
N ARG A 224 -15.67 -0.74 -2.31
CA ARG A 224 -15.68 -1.98 -3.12
C ARG A 224 -15.08 -1.81 -4.53
N ASN A 225 -14.16 -0.86 -4.69
CA ASN A 225 -13.46 -0.62 -5.95
C ASN A 225 -12.14 -1.40 -6.04
N ILE A 226 -11.83 -1.89 -7.24
CA ILE A 226 -10.51 -2.42 -7.62
C ILE A 226 -10.02 -1.60 -8.80
N THR A 227 -8.86 -0.98 -8.67
CA THR A 227 -8.18 -0.26 -9.74
C THR A 227 -7.04 -1.11 -10.27
N TYR A 228 -7.09 -1.45 -11.55
CA TYR A 228 -6.01 -2.14 -12.27
C TYR A 228 -5.16 -1.14 -13.04
N ILE A 229 -3.84 -1.26 -12.91
CA ILE A 229 -2.84 -0.42 -13.56
C ILE A 229 -1.81 -1.32 -14.24
N LYS A 230 -1.53 -1.01 -15.51
CA LYS A 230 -0.46 -1.62 -16.30
C LYS A 230 0.69 -0.63 -16.43
N SER A 231 1.88 -0.99 -15.93
CA SER A 231 3.03 -0.08 -15.85
C SER A 231 3.52 0.38 -17.22
N SER A 232 3.40 -0.47 -18.25
CA SER A 232 3.77 -0.12 -19.63
C SER A 232 3.00 1.08 -20.19
N ASN A 233 1.88 1.48 -19.57
CA ASN A 233 1.13 2.66 -19.99
C ASN A 233 1.72 3.98 -19.46
N TYR A 234 2.68 3.90 -18.52
CA TYR A 234 3.25 5.04 -17.81
C TYR A 234 4.77 5.11 -17.93
N PHE A 235 5.43 3.98 -18.23
CA PHE A 235 6.86 3.97 -18.51
C PHE A 235 7.06 4.48 -19.93
N THR A 236 7.51 5.72 -20.06
CA THR A 236 8.02 6.24 -21.33
C THR A 236 9.28 5.45 -21.70
N CYS A 237 9.26 4.80 -22.87
CA CYS A 237 10.45 4.22 -23.48
C CYS A 237 11.56 5.25 -23.69
#